data_AF-A0A923BFI5-F1
#
_entry.id   AF-A0A923BFI5-F1
#
_cell.length_a   1.000
_cell.length_b   1.000
_cell.length_c   1.000
_cell.angle_alpha   90.00
_cell.angle_beta   90.00
_cell.angle_gamma   90.00
#
_symmetry.space_group_name_H-M   'P 1'
#
loop_
_entity.id
_entity.type
_entity.pdbx_description
1 polymer ?
#
loop_
_entity_poly.entity_id
_entity_poly.type
_entity_poly.pdbx_seq_one_letter_code
_entity_poly.pdbx_strand_id
1 'polypeptide(L)'
;MKAAHHTILRVAAVLAMSAASASVFAHSADYRRGYDDGYAAGLRAAGQEDRGGRGWGRLHIDRAEYGARGAMCDARRAVRYEAERNGGAVRADNGLCGDPAIGVGKRLTVVYRCGGDQPQQATARENDTLHLNCRR
;
A
#
# COMPACT_ATOMS: atom_id res chain seq x y z
N MET A 1 -8.93 -60.70 -72.44
CA MET A 1 -9.96 -59.95 -73.19
C MET A 1 -11.09 -59.59 -72.24
N LYS A 2 -11.51 -58.31 -72.23
CA LYS A 2 -12.80 -57.70 -71.78
C LYS A 2 -13.27 -57.98 -70.33
N ALA A 3 -13.19 -57.00 -69.41
CA ALA A 3 -14.15 -55.88 -69.16
C ALA A 3 -15.42 -56.38 -68.44
N ALA A 4 -16.01 -55.76 -67.41
CA ALA A 4 -15.91 -54.44 -66.79
C ALA A 4 -16.70 -54.48 -65.45
N HIS A 5 -16.56 -53.47 -64.57
CA HIS A 5 -17.64 -52.52 -64.22
C HIS A 5 -17.33 -51.69 -62.95
N HIS A 6 -17.42 -50.37 -63.14
CA HIS A 6 -17.82 -49.26 -62.26
C HIS A 6 -18.41 -49.66 -60.89
N THR A 7 -18.21 -48.96 -59.78
CA THR A 7 -18.08 -47.52 -59.48
C THR A 7 -17.79 -47.44 -57.97
N ILE A 8 -17.25 -46.34 -57.44
CA ILE A 8 -17.75 -45.67 -56.21
C ILE A 8 -16.87 -44.43 -55.99
N LEU A 9 -17.47 -43.27 -56.29
CA LEU A 9 -17.12 -41.98 -55.70
C LEU A 9 -17.27 -42.08 -54.18
N ARG A 10 -16.30 -41.59 -53.40
CA ARG A 10 -16.57 -40.97 -52.10
C ARG A 10 -15.37 -40.26 -51.48
N VAL A 11 -15.65 -39.00 -51.15
CA VAL A 11 -15.19 -38.25 -49.97
C VAL A 11 -13.89 -37.47 -50.12
N ALA A 12 -14.10 -36.15 -50.19
CA ALA A 12 -13.16 -35.09 -49.94
C ALA A 12 -12.47 -35.24 -48.57
N ALA A 13 -11.17 -34.95 -48.51
CA ALA A 13 -10.47 -34.68 -47.26
C ALA A 13 -9.43 -33.57 -47.47
N VAL A 14 -9.90 -32.36 -47.14
CA VAL A 14 -9.18 -31.21 -46.60
C VAL A 14 -7.69 -31.44 -46.31
N LEU A 15 -6.82 -30.71 -47.01
CA LEU A 15 -5.51 -30.34 -46.50
C LEU A 15 -5.47 -28.83 -46.34
N ALA A 16 -5.48 -28.41 -45.07
CA ALA A 16 -5.49 -27.04 -44.61
C ALA A 16 -4.31 -26.25 -45.19
N MET A 17 -4.61 -25.20 -45.97
CA MET A 17 -3.66 -24.10 -46.14
C MET A 17 -3.60 -23.33 -44.82
N SER A 18 -2.74 -23.76 -43.90
CA SER A 18 -2.29 -22.93 -42.78
C SER A 18 -1.34 -21.86 -43.33
N ALA A 19 -1.87 -20.85 -44.01
CA ALA A 19 -1.15 -19.61 -44.19
C ALA A 19 -1.15 -18.91 -42.84
N ALA A 20 0.02 -18.88 -42.20
CA ALA A 20 0.25 -18.21 -40.93
C ALA A 20 -0.34 -16.79 -40.97
N SER A 21 -1.40 -16.57 -40.19
CA SER A 21 -1.90 -15.23 -39.91
C SER A 21 -0.90 -14.58 -38.96
N ALA A 22 0.22 -14.08 -39.51
CA ALA A 22 1.08 -13.13 -38.81
C ALA A 22 0.35 -11.79 -38.81
N SER A 23 -0.68 -11.67 -37.98
CA SER A 23 -1.26 -10.38 -37.63
C SER A 23 -0.20 -9.62 -36.85
N VAL A 24 0.47 -8.74 -37.57
CA VAL A 24 1.44 -7.76 -37.09
C VAL A 24 0.78 -6.90 -36.02
N PHE A 25 0.92 -7.30 -34.75
CA PHE A 25 0.99 -6.32 -33.69
C PHE A 25 2.43 -5.82 -33.71
N ALA A 26 2.69 -4.81 -34.55
CA ALA A 26 3.82 -3.92 -34.32
C ALA A 26 3.54 -3.19 -33.00
N HIS A 27 3.74 -3.88 -31.88
CA HIS A 27 3.94 -3.27 -30.58
C HIS A 27 5.24 -2.49 -30.72
N SER A 28 5.11 -1.25 -31.17
CA SER A 28 6.24 -0.40 -31.55
C SER A 28 7.25 -0.38 -30.42
N ALA A 29 8.55 -0.41 -30.77
CA ALA A 29 9.61 -0.26 -29.78
C ALA A 29 9.41 1.01 -28.93
N ASP A 30 8.74 2.03 -29.50
CA ASP A 30 8.36 3.26 -28.82
C ASP A 30 7.30 3.06 -27.72
N TYR A 31 6.34 2.14 -27.90
CA TYR A 31 5.37 1.81 -26.84
C TYR A 31 6.07 1.13 -25.65
N ARG A 32 6.97 0.16 -25.93
CA ARG A 32 7.77 -0.48 -24.88
C ARG A 32 8.69 0.51 -24.18
N ARG A 33 9.37 1.38 -24.95
CA ARG A 33 10.21 2.45 -24.42
C ARG A 33 9.41 3.41 -23.53
N GLY A 34 8.23 3.85 -23.97
CA GLY A 34 7.38 4.72 -23.16
C GLY A 34 6.90 4.07 -21.86
N TYR A 35 6.60 2.76 -21.89
CA TYR A 35 6.24 2.00 -20.69
C TYR A 35 7.42 1.85 -19.73
N ASP A 36 8.60 1.48 -20.23
CA ASP A 36 9.82 1.31 -19.43
C ASP A 36 10.30 2.65 -18.85
N ASP A 37 10.28 3.72 -19.64
CA ASP A 37 10.61 5.08 -19.21
C ASP A 37 9.62 5.59 -18.17
N GLY A 38 8.32 5.33 -18.37
CA GLY A 38 7.27 5.67 -17.41
C GLY A 38 7.41 4.90 -16.10
N TYR A 39 7.72 3.60 -16.17
CA TYR A 39 7.94 2.76 -15.00
C TYR A 39 9.20 3.18 -14.23
N ALA A 40 10.31 3.42 -14.93
CA ALA A 40 11.55 3.88 -14.33
C ALA A 40 11.41 5.31 -13.75
N ALA A 41 10.69 6.21 -14.42
CA ALA A 41 10.36 7.53 -13.88
C ALA A 41 9.47 7.42 -12.64
N GLY A 42 8.48 6.52 -12.65
CA GLY A 42 7.63 6.22 -11.50
C GLY A 42 8.41 5.69 -10.30
N LEU A 43 9.35 4.77 -10.50
CA LEU A 43 10.24 4.27 -9.45
C LEU A 43 11.18 5.35 -8.92
N ARG A 44 11.71 6.23 -9.78
CA ARG A 44 12.55 7.37 -9.35
C ARG A 44 11.74 8.41 -8.59
N ALA A 45 10.48 8.65 -8.98
CA ALA A 45 9.58 9.54 -8.26
C ALA A 45 9.23 8.96 -6.89
N ALA A 46 8.88 7.67 -6.81
CA ALA A 46 8.60 6.98 -5.56
C ALA A 46 9.82 6.94 -4.63
N GLY A 47 11.03 6.70 -5.17
CA GLY A 47 12.28 6.74 -4.40
C GLY A 47 12.77 8.15 -4.04
N GLN A 48 12.09 9.20 -4.51
CA GLN A 48 12.43 10.60 -4.23
C GLN A 48 11.50 11.24 -3.19
N GLU A 49 10.43 10.53 -2.76
CA GLU A 49 9.56 10.93 -1.65
C GLU A 49 10.24 10.84 -0.27
N ASP A 50 11.45 10.29 -0.20
CA ASP A 50 12.24 10.16 1.03
C ASP A 50 12.97 11.45 1.48
N ARG A 51 12.87 12.56 0.74
CA ARG A 51 13.63 13.80 1.05
C ARG A 51 12.96 14.78 2.02
N GLY A 52 11.88 14.38 2.70
CA GLY A 52 11.18 15.23 3.69
C GLY A 52 11.08 14.68 5.13
N GLY A 53 11.30 13.38 5.34
CA GLY A 53 10.98 12.72 6.61
C GLY A 53 12.19 12.51 7.52
N ARG A 54 12.65 13.55 8.23
CA ARG A 54 13.74 13.42 9.22
C ARG A 54 13.38 12.40 10.33
N GLY A 55 13.82 11.15 10.22
CA GLY A 55 13.82 10.17 11.32
C GLY A 55 12.49 9.47 11.64
N TRP A 56 11.37 9.85 11.02
CA TRP A 56 10.03 9.28 11.29
C TRP A 56 9.69 8.05 10.46
N GLY A 57 10.38 7.80 9.34
CA GLY A 57 10.18 6.59 8.53
C GLY A 57 10.52 5.27 9.25
N ARG A 58 11.14 5.35 10.44
CA ARG A 58 11.39 4.21 11.31
C ARG A 58 10.41 4.10 12.48
N LEU A 59 9.54 5.10 12.70
CA LEU A 59 8.54 5.05 13.75
C LEU A 59 7.41 4.10 13.35
N HIS A 60 7.17 3.07 14.15
CA HIS A 60 6.08 2.13 13.96
C HIS A 60 5.16 2.16 15.18
N ILE A 61 3.87 2.50 14.98
CA ILE A 61 2.89 2.52 16.06
C ILE A 61 2.23 1.15 16.16
N ASP A 62 2.56 0.39 17.21
CA ASP A 62 1.98 -0.93 17.47
C ASP A 62 0.55 -0.81 17.99
N ARG A 63 0.32 0.12 18.94
CA ARG A 63 -0.97 0.36 19.58
C ARG A 63 -1.10 1.84 19.95
N ALA A 64 -2.30 2.39 19.83
CA ALA A 64 -2.64 3.62 20.51
C ALA A 64 -4.08 3.61 21.01
N GLU A 65 -4.28 3.88 22.28
CA GLU A 65 -5.59 3.88 22.93
C GLU A 65 -5.81 5.24 23.58
N TYR A 66 -6.97 5.86 23.32
CA TYR A 66 -7.39 7.11 23.94
C TYR A 66 -8.71 6.91 24.65
N GLY A 67 -8.80 7.35 25.91
CA GLY A 67 -10.02 7.23 26.69
C GLY A 67 -9.81 7.21 28.19
N ALA A 68 -10.83 6.75 28.90
CA ALA A 68 -10.82 6.65 30.35
C ALA A 68 -11.77 5.55 30.84
N ARG A 69 -11.40 4.88 31.95
CA ARG A 69 -12.28 3.97 32.71
C ARG A 69 -12.98 2.89 31.86
N GLY A 70 -12.25 2.32 30.88
CA GLY A 70 -12.77 1.27 30.00
C GLY A 70 -13.54 1.78 28.77
N ALA A 71 -13.90 3.06 28.73
CA ALA A 71 -14.39 3.71 27.53
C ALA A 71 -13.20 4.22 26.73
N MET A 72 -12.76 3.42 25.76
CA MET A 72 -11.55 3.61 24.96
C MET A 72 -11.87 3.60 23.47
N CYS A 73 -11.07 4.30 22.68
CA CYS A 73 -11.04 4.19 21.22
C CYS A 73 -9.67 3.69 20.75
N ASP A 74 -9.62 3.08 19.56
CA ASP A 74 -8.36 2.86 18.84
C ASP A 74 -7.95 4.15 18.11
N ALA A 75 -6.88 4.79 18.59
CA ALA A 75 -6.34 6.02 18.04
C ALA A 75 -5.14 5.77 17.09
N ARG A 76 -4.76 4.51 16.83
CA ARG A 76 -3.51 4.16 16.14
C ARG A 76 -3.34 4.84 14.78
N ARG A 77 -4.42 4.90 14.00
CA ARG A 77 -4.40 5.52 12.67
C ARG A 77 -4.14 7.03 12.74
N ALA A 78 -4.84 7.73 13.63
CA ALA A 78 -4.69 9.18 13.80
C ALA A 78 -3.33 9.54 14.38
N VAL A 79 -2.88 8.82 15.42
CA VAL A 79 -1.55 8.99 16.03
C VAL A 79 -0.44 8.84 15.00
N ARG A 80 -0.51 7.80 14.15
CA ARG A 80 0.49 7.61 13.08
C ARG A 80 0.51 8.80 12.11
N TYR A 81 -0.67 9.20 11.63
CA TYR A 81 -0.80 10.31 10.68
C TYR A 81 -0.30 11.65 11.24
N GLU A 82 -0.65 11.97 12.49
CA GLU A 82 -0.17 13.18 13.15
C GLU A 82 1.33 13.14 13.40
N ALA A 83 1.86 12.02 13.90
CA ALA A 83 3.28 11.87 14.13
C ALA A 83 4.10 12.01 12.84
N GLU A 84 3.63 11.46 11.72
CA GLU A 84 4.28 11.61 10.41
C GLU A 84 4.29 13.07 9.95
N ARG A 85 3.18 13.80 10.13
CA ARG A 85 3.06 15.21 9.71
C ARG A 85 3.81 16.20 10.60
N ASN A 86 3.79 15.97 11.90
CA ASN A 86 4.26 16.92 12.91
C ASN A 86 5.61 16.55 13.52
N GLY A 87 6.28 15.55 12.94
CA GLY A 87 7.53 15.04 13.44
C GLY A 87 7.44 14.53 14.88
N GLY A 88 6.58 13.53 15.08
CA GLY A 88 6.41 12.80 16.35
C GLY A 88 5.60 13.49 17.42
N ALA A 89 5.21 14.74 17.20
CA ALA A 89 4.29 15.45 18.07
C ALA A 89 2.85 15.05 17.75
N VAL A 90 2.13 14.58 18.76
CA VAL A 90 0.73 14.13 18.65
C VAL A 90 -0.07 14.84 19.71
N ARG A 91 -1.19 15.46 19.34
CA ARG A 91 -2.06 16.12 20.32
C ARG A 91 -3.05 15.10 20.89
N ALA A 92 -3.07 14.96 22.21
CA ALA A 92 -3.97 14.03 22.88
C ALA A 92 -5.35 14.67 23.07
N ASP A 93 -6.15 14.74 22.01
CA ASP A 93 -7.49 15.32 22.08
C ASP A 93 -8.54 14.48 21.32
N ASN A 94 -9.79 14.95 21.36
CA ASN A 94 -10.93 14.27 20.74
C ASN A 94 -10.83 14.19 19.20
N GLY A 95 -9.88 14.89 18.57
CA GLY A 95 -9.59 14.79 17.14
C GLY A 95 -8.98 13.44 16.74
N LEU A 96 -8.42 12.69 17.68
CA LEU A 96 -7.81 11.38 17.41
C LEU A 96 -8.83 10.33 16.94
N CYS A 97 -10.02 10.32 17.53
CA CYS A 97 -11.01 9.26 17.31
C CYS A 97 -12.44 9.60 17.80
N GLY A 98 -12.72 10.87 18.12
CA GLY A 98 -13.93 11.29 18.85
C GLY A 98 -13.74 11.35 20.36
N ASP A 99 -14.83 11.56 21.10
CA ASP A 99 -14.84 11.54 22.57
C ASP A 99 -15.39 10.20 23.10
N PRO A 100 -14.52 9.27 23.51
CA PRO A 100 -14.96 7.98 24.04
C PRO A 100 -15.50 8.08 25.47
N ALA A 101 -15.20 9.15 26.22
CA ALA A 101 -15.54 9.26 27.65
C ALA A 101 -15.98 10.69 28.00
N ILE A 102 -17.22 11.02 27.65
CA ILE A 102 -17.80 12.37 27.80
C ILE A 102 -17.74 12.83 29.26
N GLY A 103 -17.24 14.05 29.47
CA GLY A 103 -17.17 14.69 30.78
C GLY A 103 -16.09 14.15 31.71
N VAL A 104 -15.22 13.27 31.22
CA VAL A 104 -14.10 12.68 31.99
C VAL A 104 -12.78 12.99 31.28
N GLY A 105 -11.77 13.37 32.06
CA GLY A 105 -10.42 13.58 31.55
C GLY A 105 -9.82 12.28 31.01
N LYS A 106 -9.47 12.28 29.72
CA LYS A 106 -8.94 11.11 29.00
C LYS A 106 -7.41 11.05 29.04
N ARG A 107 -6.88 9.90 28.63
CA ARG A 107 -5.45 9.66 28.47
C ARG A 107 -5.18 8.96 27.17
N LEU A 108 -4.18 9.44 26.44
CA LEU A 108 -3.60 8.74 25.30
C LEU A 108 -2.46 7.85 25.81
N THR A 109 -2.48 6.58 25.42
CA THR A 109 -1.39 5.62 25.63
C THR A 109 -0.95 5.07 24.29
N VAL A 110 0.33 5.21 23.95
CA VAL A 110 0.91 4.77 22.67
C VAL A 110 2.02 3.77 22.94
N VAL A 111 1.96 2.63 22.26
CA VAL A 111 3.07 1.67 22.17
C VAL A 111 3.65 1.77 20.76
N TYR A 112 4.95 2.03 20.67
CA TYR A 112 5.64 2.26 19.40
C TYR A 112 7.04 1.66 19.39
N ARG A 113 7.60 1.47 18.19
CA ARG A 113 8.96 1.01 17.95
C ARG A 113 9.68 1.97 17.02
N CYS A 114 11.00 2.01 17.17
CA CYS A 114 11.89 2.79 16.31
C CYS A 114 12.77 1.83 15.51
N GLY A 115 12.35 1.49 14.30
CA GLY A 115 13.02 0.50 13.45
C GLY A 115 12.99 -0.89 14.11
N GLY A 116 14.18 -1.48 14.28
CA GLY A 116 14.34 -2.81 14.91
C GLY A 116 14.37 -2.78 16.44
N ASP A 117 14.09 -1.65 17.07
CA ASP A 117 14.16 -1.49 18.52
C ASP A 117 13.01 -2.19 19.26
N GLN A 118 13.20 -2.40 20.56
CA GLN A 118 12.15 -2.91 21.45
C GLN A 118 10.97 -1.91 21.54
N PRO A 119 9.74 -2.40 21.76
CA PRO A 119 8.58 -1.55 21.99
C PRO A 119 8.79 -0.60 23.17
N GLN A 120 8.41 0.65 22.98
CA GLN A 120 8.40 1.72 23.97
C GLN A 120 6.96 2.15 24.20
N GLN A 121 6.66 2.64 25.41
CA GLN A 121 5.36 3.20 25.75
C GLN A 121 5.51 4.67 26.10
N ALA A 122 4.57 5.50 25.63
CA ALA A 122 4.45 6.89 26.01
C ALA A 122 2.98 7.24 26.28
N THR A 123 2.74 8.19 27.18
CA THR A 123 1.39 8.59 27.60
C THR A 123 1.26 10.10 27.72
N ALA A 124 0.08 10.63 27.40
CA ALA A 124 -0.28 12.03 27.59
C ALA A 124 -1.70 12.17 28.15
N ARG A 125 -1.95 13.19 28.98
CA ARG A 125 -3.31 13.54 29.39
C ARG A 125 -4.02 14.26 28.24
N GLU A 126 -5.36 14.26 28.30
CA GLU A 126 -6.16 15.04 27.38
C GLU A 126 -5.72 16.51 27.33
N ASN A 127 -5.64 17.06 26.12
CA ASN A 127 -5.12 18.37 25.73
C ASN A 127 -3.60 18.58 25.82
N ASP A 128 -2.83 17.61 26.29
CA ASP A 128 -1.37 17.64 26.24
C ASP A 128 -0.83 17.19 24.88
N THR A 129 0.41 17.53 24.58
CA THR A 129 1.14 17.01 23.43
C THR A 129 2.05 15.86 23.85
N LEU A 130 1.90 14.73 23.18
CA LEU A 130 2.78 13.58 23.30
C LEU A 130 3.90 13.67 22.27
N HIS A 131 5.15 13.50 22.70
CA HIS A 131 6.30 13.41 21.81
C HIS A 131 6.80 11.97 21.74
N LEU A 132 6.65 11.35 20.58
CA LEU A 132 7.25 10.06 20.27
C LEU A 132 8.67 10.33 19.77
N ASN A 133 9.70 9.71 20.34
CA ASN A 133 11.09 10.04 19.99
C ASN A 133 11.83 8.79 19.51
N CYS A 134 12.23 8.80 18.24
CA CYS A 134 13.12 7.78 17.65
C CYS A 134 14.56 8.25 17.47
N ARG A 135 14.91 9.40 18.04
CA ARG A 135 16.29 9.90 18.05
C ARG A 135 17.09 9.11 19.09
N ARG A 136 17.98 8.24 18.63
CA ARG A 136 19.19 7.85 19.35
C ARG A 136 20.37 8.56 18.71
#